data_AF-A0A397GNU9-F1
#
_entry.id   AF-A0A397GNU9-F1
#
_cell.length_a   1.000
_cell.length_b   1.000
_cell.length_c   1.000
_cell.angle_alpha   90.00
_cell.angle_beta   90.00
_cell.angle_gamma   90.00
#
_symmetry.space_group_name_H-M   'P 1'
#
loop_
_entity.id
_entity.type
_entity.pdbx_description
1 polymer ?
#
loop_
_entity_poly.entity_id
_entity_poly.type
_entity_poly.pdbx_seq_one_letter_code
_entity_poly.pdbx_strand_id
1 'polypeptide(L)'
;MWKKIILLFLLFQVVKSSTYCPTGTEYCFTITPPDNELQEDQQYVNFKLVAPKDVGWVGIGIGNGMISAYLIVAWPNKDGTVTLSQRQATSYSELKLTENQNDLILDSNMTTTSNSDGKLEIHFKRLIKVTTNTIPNKGDFIWAISDSPVDSSDPGATIKVHSKKDVISMNLVEVETSSTLTRYDKLIIAHAIIMFTAWGIAVPGAIFIARFARNSLPKSWFHLHWSIQVFLTTPLVIVAGILSSLAVKGFRLDDPHKIIGSILFIGLFIQLTIGAIHHKLFDPNRQYVPWWTRLHWWFGRILVVLSIFQIPLGLSLYGARMEFFYAYYIYIFILLIAFSFMSIRLWNQNHSVKEASGFRRMTTDDN
;
A
#
# COMPACT_ATOMS: atom_id res chain seq x y z
N MET A 1 31.87 -1.15 -10.62
CA MET A 1 30.83 -2.21 -10.67
C MET A 1 29.63 -2.00 -9.73
N TRP A 2 29.56 -0.93 -8.94
CA TRP A 2 28.48 -0.77 -7.95
C TRP A 2 27.31 0.16 -8.38
N LYS A 3 27.47 0.90 -9.48
CA LYS A 3 26.41 1.76 -10.05
C LYS A 3 25.36 1.02 -10.89
N LYS A 4 25.58 -0.26 -11.23
CA LYS A 4 24.67 -1.06 -12.08
C LYS A 4 23.69 -1.95 -11.30
N ILE A 5 23.90 -2.15 -9.99
CA ILE A 5 23.02 -2.99 -9.16
C ILE A 5 21.83 -2.20 -8.59
N ILE A 6 21.94 -0.87 -8.49
CA ILE A 6 20.85 0.01 -8.02
C ILE A 6 19.88 0.36 -9.18
N LEU A 7 20.26 0.12 -10.43
CA LEU A 7 19.46 0.46 -11.60
C LEU A 7 18.53 -0.67 -12.08
N LEU A 8 18.56 -1.86 -11.46
CA LEU A 8 17.74 -3.01 -11.88
C LEU A 8 16.42 -3.14 -11.12
N PHE A 9 16.06 -2.16 -10.27
CA PHE A 9 14.82 -2.17 -9.47
C PHE A 9 13.71 -1.26 -10.02
N LEU A 10 13.86 -0.68 -11.21
CA LEU A 10 12.90 0.28 -11.78
C LEU A 10 12.64 0.09 -13.28
N LEU A 11 12.28 -1.13 -13.69
CA LEU A 11 11.57 -1.37 -14.95
C LEU A 11 10.48 -2.44 -14.74
N PHE A 12 9.63 -2.25 -13.74
CA PHE A 12 8.25 -2.68 -13.90
C PHE A 12 7.53 -1.51 -14.55
N GLN A 13 7.26 -1.61 -15.86
CA GLN A 13 6.26 -0.75 -16.48
C GLN A 13 4.96 -1.05 -15.74
N VAL A 14 4.52 -0.12 -14.90
CA VAL A 14 3.20 -0.19 -14.29
C VAL A 14 2.24 0.06 -15.44
N VAL A 15 1.60 -1.00 -15.95
CA VAL A 15 0.46 -0.86 -16.85
C VAL A 15 -0.56 0.01 -16.13
N LYS A 16 -0.75 1.23 -16.63
CA LYS A 16 -1.69 2.17 -16.01
C LYS A 16 -3.08 1.71 -16.38
N SER A 17 -3.94 1.50 -15.38
CA SER A 17 -5.35 1.18 -15.60
C SER A 17 -6.20 1.99 -14.62
N SER A 18 -7.29 2.57 -15.10
CA SER A 18 -8.27 3.28 -14.27
C SER A 18 -9.46 2.37 -14.05
N THR A 19 -9.74 2.00 -12.80
CA THR A 19 -10.87 1.13 -12.42
C THR A 19 -11.87 1.93 -11.62
N TYR A 20 -13.17 1.78 -11.92
CA TYR A 20 -14.25 2.37 -11.16
C TYR A 20 -15.30 1.32 -10.78
N CYS A 21 -15.69 1.32 -9.50
CA CYS A 21 -16.75 0.47 -8.95
C CYS A 21 -17.79 1.38 -8.27
N PRO A 22 -19.00 1.56 -8.85
CA PRO A 22 -20.04 2.37 -8.25
C PRO A 22 -20.52 1.77 -6.92
N THR A 23 -20.70 2.64 -5.92
CA THR A 23 -21.16 2.24 -4.59
C THR A 23 -22.57 1.64 -4.64
N GLY A 24 -22.77 0.55 -3.89
CA GLY A 24 -24.07 -0.14 -3.88
C GLY A 24 -24.36 -0.94 -5.16
N THR A 25 -23.35 -1.19 -6.00
CA THR A 25 -23.39 -2.16 -7.10
C THR A 25 -22.19 -3.10 -6.99
N GLU A 26 -22.33 -4.31 -7.53
CA GLU A 26 -21.20 -5.23 -7.74
C GLU A 26 -20.60 -5.10 -9.14
N TYR A 27 -20.99 -4.05 -9.86
CA TYR A 27 -20.46 -3.70 -11.16
C TYR A 27 -19.15 -2.95 -11.00
N CYS A 28 -18.14 -3.28 -11.79
CA CYS A 28 -16.90 -2.53 -11.89
C CYS A 28 -16.47 -2.50 -13.36
N PHE A 29 -15.86 -1.41 -13.78
CA PHE A 29 -15.21 -1.37 -15.08
C PHE A 29 -13.80 -0.79 -14.97
N THR A 30 -12.91 -1.33 -15.80
CA THR A 30 -11.51 -0.93 -15.89
C THR A 30 -11.20 -0.54 -17.31
N ILE A 31 -10.59 0.63 -17.48
CA ILE A 31 -10.06 1.12 -18.75
C ILE A 31 -8.54 1.13 -18.65
N THR A 32 -7.89 0.41 -19.54
CA THR A 32 -6.43 0.32 -19.61
C THR A 32 -5.97 1.02 -20.88
N PRO A 33 -5.37 2.22 -20.78
CA PRO A 33 -4.76 2.90 -21.92
C PRO A 33 -3.70 2.02 -22.63
N PRO A 34 -3.37 2.37 -23.87
CA PRO A 34 -2.35 1.69 -24.65
C PRO A 34 -0.97 1.92 -24.05
N ASP A 35 -0.08 0.93 -24.14
CA ASP A 35 1.33 1.15 -23.84
C ASP A 35 1.93 2.10 -24.88
N ASN A 36 2.70 3.11 -24.43
CA ASN A 36 3.19 4.27 -25.19
C ASN A 36 4.17 3.95 -26.35
N GLU A 37 4.13 2.75 -26.95
CA GLU A 37 5.07 2.30 -27.98
C GLU A 37 4.52 2.41 -29.42
N LEU A 38 3.25 2.73 -29.62
CA LEU A 38 2.59 2.76 -30.95
C LEU A 38 2.15 4.17 -31.38
N GLN A 39 1.99 4.39 -32.69
CA GLN A 39 1.41 5.63 -33.25
C GLN A 39 -0.02 5.86 -32.74
N GLU A 40 -0.39 7.13 -32.53
CA GLU A 40 -1.63 7.59 -31.86
C GLU A 40 -2.93 7.05 -32.48
N ASP A 41 -2.89 6.58 -33.73
CA ASP A 41 -4.01 6.08 -34.54
C ASP A 41 -4.14 4.54 -34.60
N GLN A 42 -3.18 3.79 -34.03
CA GLN A 42 -3.20 2.31 -33.99
C GLN A 42 -3.18 1.73 -32.56
N GLN A 43 -3.46 2.58 -31.59
CA GLN A 43 -3.41 2.27 -30.18
C GLN A 43 -4.75 1.69 -29.68
N TYR A 44 -4.71 0.47 -29.12
CA TYR A 44 -5.87 -0.16 -28.49
C TYR A 44 -5.98 0.19 -27.01
N VAL A 45 -7.19 0.55 -26.59
CA VAL A 45 -7.59 0.67 -25.19
C VAL A 45 -8.32 -0.60 -24.81
N ASN A 46 -7.90 -1.23 -23.72
CA ASN A 46 -8.54 -2.45 -23.20
C ASN A 46 -9.57 -2.09 -22.15
N PHE A 47 -10.71 -2.76 -22.21
CA PHE A 47 -11.83 -2.61 -21.30
C PHE A 47 -12.09 -3.95 -20.62
N LYS A 48 -12.26 -3.90 -19.30
CA LYS A 48 -12.72 -5.02 -18.49
C LYS A 48 -13.97 -4.60 -17.75
N LEU A 49 -15.07 -5.31 -17.94
CA LEU A 49 -16.32 -5.13 -17.19
C LEU A 49 -16.51 -6.33 -16.27
N VAL A 50 -16.82 -6.09 -15.01
CA VAL A 50 -17.07 -7.14 -14.00
C VAL A 50 -18.42 -6.89 -13.37
N ALA A 51 -19.27 -7.91 -13.30
CA ALA A 51 -20.62 -7.82 -12.74
C ALA A 51 -21.02 -9.14 -12.06
N PRO A 52 -22.11 -9.19 -11.29
CA PRO A 52 -22.72 -10.45 -10.86
C PRO A 52 -23.06 -11.35 -12.06
N LYS A 53 -22.95 -12.67 -11.91
CA LYS A 53 -23.26 -13.62 -12.99
C LYS A 53 -24.72 -13.59 -13.45
N ASP A 54 -25.62 -13.14 -12.59
CA ASP A 54 -27.07 -13.04 -12.80
C ASP A 54 -27.51 -11.68 -13.34
N VAL A 55 -26.56 -10.81 -13.70
CA VAL A 55 -26.86 -9.54 -14.35
C VAL A 55 -27.56 -9.77 -15.69
N GLY A 56 -28.55 -8.93 -15.99
CA GLY A 56 -29.23 -8.95 -17.27
C GLY A 56 -28.39 -8.36 -18.39
N TRP A 57 -27.91 -7.13 -18.19
CA TRP A 57 -26.95 -6.48 -19.08
C TRP A 57 -26.16 -5.38 -18.35
N VAL A 58 -24.97 -5.09 -18.86
CA VAL A 58 -24.11 -3.99 -18.40
C VAL A 58 -23.79 -3.04 -19.54
N GLY A 59 -23.59 -1.77 -19.20
CA GLY A 59 -23.28 -0.74 -20.17
C GLY A 59 -22.19 0.22 -19.69
N ILE A 60 -21.36 0.65 -20.62
CA ILE A 60 -20.41 1.74 -20.46
C ILE A 60 -20.55 2.67 -21.66
N GLY A 61 -20.42 3.98 -21.43
CA GLY A 61 -20.46 4.97 -22.48
C GLY A 61 -19.42 6.05 -22.29
N ILE A 62 -18.99 6.65 -23.39
CA ILE A 62 -18.01 7.74 -23.42
C ILE A 62 -18.78 9.01 -23.77
N GLY A 63 -18.87 9.94 -22.82
CA GLY A 63 -19.71 11.13 -22.89
C GLY A 63 -20.32 11.47 -21.53
N ASN A 64 -20.99 12.63 -21.45
CA ASN A 64 -21.58 13.16 -20.22
C ASN A 64 -23.07 12.81 -20.01
N GLY A 65 -23.63 11.97 -20.89
CA GLY A 65 -25.03 11.60 -20.85
C GLY A 65 -25.38 10.53 -21.88
N MET A 66 -26.57 9.93 -21.74
CA MET A 66 -27.02 8.84 -22.62
C MET A 66 -27.14 9.29 -24.09
N ILE A 67 -27.66 10.51 -24.31
CA ILE A 67 -27.76 11.12 -25.64
C ILE A 67 -26.37 11.62 -26.04
N SER A 68 -25.98 11.38 -27.30
CA SER A 68 -24.68 11.80 -27.87
C SER A 68 -23.43 11.10 -27.33
N ALA A 69 -23.54 10.19 -26.36
CA ALA A 69 -22.43 9.34 -25.95
C ALA A 69 -22.20 8.19 -26.93
N TYR A 70 -20.97 7.69 -26.96
CA TYR A 70 -20.62 6.43 -27.59
C TYR A 70 -20.98 5.30 -26.61
N LEU A 71 -22.05 4.55 -26.87
CA LEU A 71 -22.58 3.57 -25.92
C LEU A 71 -22.15 2.15 -26.30
N ILE A 72 -21.72 1.40 -25.30
CA ILE A 72 -21.37 -0.01 -25.41
C ILE A 72 -22.20 -0.76 -24.39
N VAL A 73 -22.94 -1.76 -24.84
CA VAL A 73 -23.76 -2.63 -24.01
C VAL A 73 -23.29 -4.06 -24.21
N ALA A 74 -23.21 -4.82 -23.12
CA ALA A 74 -22.85 -6.22 -23.18
C ALA A 74 -23.72 -7.06 -22.24
N TRP A 75 -23.98 -8.31 -22.64
CA TRP A 75 -24.77 -9.24 -21.84
C TRP A 75 -24.34 -10.70 -22.08
N PRO A 76 -24.51 -11.57 -21.07
CA PRO A 76 -24.27 -13.00 -21.23
C PRO A 76 -25.41 -13.67 -22.02
N ASN A 77 -25.06 -14.62 -22.87
CA ASN A 77 -25.99 -15.43 -23.65
C ASN A 77 -26.22 -16.79 -22.99
N LYS A 78 -27.33 -17.45 -23.34
CA LYS A 78 -27.69 -18.79 -22.82
C LYS A 78 -26.70 -19.89 -23.20
N ASP A 79 -25.94 -19.70 -24.27
CA ASP A 79 -24.90 -20.62 -24.75
C ASP A 79 -23.54 -20.43 -24.04
N GLY A 80 -23.46 -19.51 -23.08
CA GLY A 80 -22.23 -19.20 -22.34
C GLY A 80 -21.30 -18.20 -23.04
N THR A 81 -21.69 -17.67 -24.20
CA THR A 81 -20.99 -16.56 -24.87
C THR A 81 -21.45 -15.21 -24.32
N VAL A 82 -20.81 -14.12 -24.76
CA VAL A 82 -21.20 -12.75 -24.43
C VAL A 82 -21.44 -11.99 -25.73
N THR A 83 -22.55 -11.27 -25.80
CA THR A 83 -22.81 -10.33 -26.91
C THR A 83 -22.31 -8.95 -26.51
N LEU A 84 -21.57 -8.32 -27.43
CA LEU A 84 -21.10 -6.94 -27.33
C LEU A 84 -21.81 -6.12 -28.41
N SER A 85 -22.39 -4.98 -28.03
CA SER A 85 -23.22 -4.16 -28.89
C SER A 85 -22.87 -2.68 -28.73
N GLN A 86 -22.44 -2.06 -29.83
CA GLN A 86 -22.29 -0.61 -29.93
C GLN A 86 -23.64 0.01 -30.29
N ARG A 87 -24.08 1.01 -29.51
CA ARG A 87 -25.37 1.66 -29.69
C ARG A 87 -25.28 3.19 -29.61
N GLN A 88 -26.37 3.84 -30.00
CA GLN A 88 -26.55 5.28 -29.93
C GLN A 88 -27.97 5.65 -29.46
N ALA A 89 -28.09 6.79 -28.78
CA ALA A 89 -29.37 7.34 -28.35
C ALA A 89 -29.58 8.72 -28.98
N THR A 90 -30.73 8.92 -29.64
CA THR A 90 -31.19 10.23 -30.13
C THR A 90 -32.16 10.92 -29.17
N SER A 91 -32.72 10.16 -28.23
CA SER A 91 -33.64 10.59 -27.18
C SER A 91 -33.52 9.63 -25.99
N TYR A 92 -34.22 9.90 -24.89
CA TYR A 92 -34.32 8.98 -23.75
C TYR A 92 -35.28 7.80 -24.04
N SER A 93 -35.00 7.08 -25.11
CA SER A 93 -35.71 5.88 -25.54
C SER A 93 -34.74 4.70 -25.65
N GLU A 94 -35.26 3.55 -26.08
CA GLU A 94 -34.43 2.41 -26.40
C GLU A 94 -33.30 2.78 -27.37
N LEU A 95 -32.13 2.20 -27.10
CA LEU A 95 -30.90 2.43 -27.83
C LEU A 95 -30.96 1.79 -29.21
N LYS A 96 -30.60 2.56 -30.25
CA LYS A 96 -30.51 2.05 -31.62
C LYS A 96 -29.12 1.46 -31.87
N LEU A 97 -29.07 0.33 -32.57
CA LEU A 97 -27.81 -0.27 -33.02
C LEU A 97 -27.08 0.69 -33.97
N THR A 98 -25.76 0.80 -33.84
CA THR A 98 -24.93 1.55 -34.79
C THR A 98 -24.62 0.72 -36.04
N GLU A 99 -24.47 1.40 -37.19
CA GLU A 99 -24.13 0.76 -38.47
C GLU A 99 -22.75 0.08 -38.45
N ASN A 100 -21.81 0.62 -37.67
CA ASN A 100 -20.51 0.02 -37.43
C ASN A 100 -20.52 -0.67 -36.06
N GLN A 101 -20.11 -1.94 -36.03
CA GLN A 101 -19.88 -2.74 -34.81
C GLN A 101 -18.41 -3.19 -34.69
N ASN A 102 -17.60 -2.99 -35.75
CA ASN A 102 -16.24 -3.50 -35.85
C ASN A 102 -15.23 -2.71 -35.01
N ASP A 103 -15.64 -1.59 -34.43
CA ASP A 103 -14.83 -0.81 -33.49
C ASP A 103 -14.54 -1.59 -32.21
N LEU A 104 -15.38 -2.58 -31.88
CA LEU A 104 -15.31 -3.36 -30.66
C LEU A 104 -14.83 -4.78 -30.95
N ILE A 105 -13.74 -5.20 -30.28
CA ILE A 105 -13.18 -6.54 -30.43
C ILE A 105 -13.25 -7.26 -29.08
N LEU A 106 -14.15 -8.24 -28.97
CA LEU A 106 -14.28 -9.07 -27.77
C LEU A 106 -13.07 -10.02 -27.62
N ASP A 107 -12.49 -10.08 -26.43
CA ASP A 107 -11.51 -11.10 -26.07
C ASP A 107 -12.23 -12.30 -25.45
N SER A 108 -12.51 -13.30 -26.30
CA SER A 108 -13.24 -14.51 -25.89
C SER A 108 -12.44 -15.42 -24.95
N ASN A 109 -11.11 -15.30 -24.93
CA ASN A 109 -10.26 -16.14 -24.07
C ASN A 109 -10.22 -15.60 -22.64
N MET A 110 -10.33 -14.28 -22.47
CA MET A 110 -10.35 -13.64 -21.14
C MET A 110 -11.78 -13.43 -20.61
N THR A 111 -12.79 -13.46 -21.48
CA THR A 111 -14.19 -13.29 -21.08
C THR A 111 -14.74 -14.58 -20.47
N THR A 112 -15.38 -14.47 -19.30
CA THR A 112 -16.01 -15.59 -18.60
C THR A 112 -17.41 -15.21 -18.11
N THR A 113 -18.39 -16.07 -18.34
CA THR A 113 -19.79 -15.84 -17.90
C THR A 113 -20.03 -16.18 -16.42
N SER A 114 -19.12 -16.95 -15.81
CA SER A 114 -19.06 -17.16 -14.36
C SER A 114 -17.64 -17.58 -13.97
N ASN A 115 -16.94 -16.74 -13.21
CA ASN A 115 -15.67 -17.10 -12.59
C ASN A 115 -15.87 -17.83 -11.24
N SER A 116 -14.77 -18.18 -10.55
CA SER A 116 -14.80 -18.86 -9.24
C SER A 116 -15.55 -18.09 -8.16
N ASP A 117 -15.64 -16.76 -8.31
CA ASP A 117 -16.28 -15.85 -7.36
C ASP A 117 -17.75 -15.56 -7.75
N GLY A 118 -18.28 -16.24 -8.78
CA GLY A 118 -19.65 -16.08 -9.24
C GLY A 118 -19.89 -14.77 -10.01
N LYS A 119 -18.86 -14.22 -10.66
CA LYS A 119 -18.94 -12.98 -11.43
C LYS A 119 -18.83 -13.21 -12.93
N LEU A 120 -19.55 -12.40 -13.68
CA LEU A 120 -19.39 -12.19 -15.12
C LEU A 120 -18.21 -11.25 -15.34
N GLU A 121 -17.26 -11.62 -16.19
CA GLU A 121 -16.09 -10.83 -16.54
C GLU A 121 -15.97 -10.74 -18.06
N ILE A 122 -16.10 -9.53 -18.61
CA ILE A 122 -16.11 -9.26 -20.05
C ILE A 122 -14.88 -8.43 -20.41
N HIS A 123 -14.10 -8.91 -21.36
CA HIS A 123 -12.91 -8.23 -21.87
C HIS A 123 -13.09 -7.89 -23.33
N PHE A 124 -12.85 -6.64 -23.69
CA PHE A 124 -12.85 -6.20 -25.07
C PHE A 124 -11.86 -5.07 -25.28
N LYS A 125 -11.49 -4.82 -26.53
CA LYS A 125 -10.61 -3.72 -26.91
C LYS A 125 -11.21 -2.89 -28.04
N ARG A 126 -10.79 -1.62 -28.07
CA ARG A 126 -11.22 -0.63 -29.07
C ARG A 126 -10.05 0.31 -29.36
N LEU A 127 -9.97 0.83 -30.58
CA LEU A 127 -9.00 1.89 -30.91
C LEU A 127 -9.28 3.17 -30.13
N ILE A 128 -8.23 3.86 -29.69
CA ILE A 128 -8.35 5.13 -28.95
C ILE A 128 -9.17 6.18 -29.72
N LYS A 129 -9.05 6.17 -31.05
CA LYS A 129 -9.78 7.04 -31.97
C LYS A 129 -10.51 6.20 -32.99
N VAL A 130 -11.83 6.38 -33.09
CA VAL A 130 -12.66 5.85 -34.17
C VAL A 130 -13.40 7.02 -34.84
N THR A 131 -13.99 6.79 -36.00
CA THR A 131 -14.64 7.85 -36.81
C THR A 131 -15.68 8.66 -36.03
N THR A 132 -16.40 8.02 -35.09
CA THR A 132 -17.51 8.63 -34.36
C THR A 132 -17.12 9.14 -32.97
N ASN A 133 -15.97 8.75 -32.41
CA ASN A 133 -15.60 9.08 -31.04
C ASN A 133 -14.09 8.90 -30.78
N THR A 134 -13.53 9.72 -29.90
CA THR A 134 -12.17 9.56 -29.36
C THR A 134 -12.27 9.38 -27.85
N ILE A 135 -11.54 8.41 -27.30
CA ILE A 135 -11.42 8.22 -25.86
C ILE A 135 -10.54 9.35 -25.31
N PRO A 136 -11.08 10.26 -24.48
CA PRO A 136 -10.30 11.37 -23.97
C PRO A 136 -9.36 10.90 -22.86
N ASN A 137 -8.18 11.51 -22.75
CA ASN A 137 -7.28 11.32 -21.60
C ASN A 137 -7.95 11.70 -20.27
N LYS A 138 -8.82 12.70 -20.29
CA LYS A 138 -9.69 13.10 -19.19
C LYS A 138 -11.06 13.45 -19.74
N GLY A 139 -12.11 12.84 -19.22
CA GLY A 139 -13.46 13.12 -19.69
C GLY A 139 -14.53 12.39 -18.91
N ASP A 140 -15.77 12.63 -19.31
CA ASP A 140 -16.93 12.02 -18.71
C ASP A 140 -17.22 10.67 -19.36
N PHE A 141 -17.56 9.72 -18.51
CA PHE A 141 -18.00 8.38 -18.86
C PHE A 141 -19.32 8.13 -18.13
N ILE A 142 -20.17 7.35 -18.77
CA ILE A 142 -21.42 6.89 -18.16
C ILE A 142 -21.38 5.39 -17.99
N TRP A 143 -22.11 4.91 -17.00
CA TRP A 143 -22.31 3.48 -16.81
C TRP A 143 -23.76 3.18 -16.50
N ALA A 144 -24.15 1.95 -16.80
CA ALA A 144 -25.49 1.46 -16.56
C ALA A 144 -25.48 -0.05 -16.29
N ILE A 145 -26.41 -0.52 -15.49
CA ILE A 145 -26.65 -1.95 -15.23
C ILE A 145 -28.15 -2.21 -15.19
N SER A 146 -28.56 -3.40 -15.62
CA SER A 146 -29.93 -3.89 -15.48
C SER A 146 -29.94 -5.35 -15.08
N ASP A 147 -30.94 -5.70 -14.26
CA ASP A 147 -31.22 -7.06 -13.83
C ASP A 147 -32.17 -7.79 -14.81
N SER A 148 -32.64 -7.09 -15.85
CA SER A 148 -33.53 -7.66 -16.88
C SER A 148 -32.73 -8.42 -17.94
N PRO A 149 -32.92 -9.74 -18.09
CA PRO A 149 -32.17 -10.55 -19.04
C PRO A 149 -32.49 -10.18 -20.49
N VAL A 150 -31.53 -10.42 -21.38
CA VAL A 150 -31.68 -10.27 -22.83
C VAL A 150 -31.77 -11.65 -23.46
N ASP A 151 -32.93 -12.00 -24.01
CA ASP A 151 -33.22 -13.32 -24.58
C ASP A 151 -32.75 -13.48 -26.05
N SER A 152 -31.57 -12.96 -26.40
CA SER A 152 -31.00 -13.10 -27.75
C SER A 152 -29.50 -12.81 -27.75
N SER A 153 -28.76 -13.50 -28.61
CA SER A 153 -27.35 -13.19 -28.89
C SER A 153 -27.17 -12.11 -29.97
N ASP A 154 -28.25 -11.63 -30.59
CA ASP A 154 -28.21 -10.57 -31.60
C ASP A 154 -27.81 -9.22 -30.96
N PRO A 155 -26.72 -8.57 -31.40
CA PRO A 155 -26.33 -7.24 -30.93
C PRO A 155 -27.45 -6.19 -31.03
N GLY A 156 -28.40 -6.35 -31.97
CA GLY A 156 -29.55 -5.48 -32.16
C GLY A 156 -30.76 -5.79 -31.27
N ALA A 157 -30.69 -6.79 -30.39
CA ALA A 157 -31.81 -7.22 -29.56
C ALA A 157 -32.37 -6.09 -28.67
N THR A 158 -33.68 -6.14 -28.40
CA THR A 158 -34.30 -5.16 -27.51
C THR A 158 -33.85 -5.36 -26.07
N ILE A 159 -33.42 -4.27 -25.44
CA ILE A 159 -32.97 -4.25 -24.04
C ILE A 159 -33.92 -3.39 -23.19
N LYS A 160 -34.18 -3.83 -21.96
CA LYS A 160 -34.97 -3.04 -20.99
C LYS A 160 -34.11 -1.92 -20.40
N VAL A 161 -34.75 -0.89 -19.87
CA VAL A 161 -34.07 0.23 -19.20
C VAL A 161 -33.20 -0.24 -18.02
N HIS A 162 -32.11 0.47 -17.78
CA HIS A 162 -31.20 0.20 -16.66
C HIS A 162 -31.88 0.38 -15.30
N SER A 163 -31.54 -0.47 -14.32
CA SER A 163 -31.97 -0.31 -12.93
C SER A 163 -31.14 0.73 -12.20
N LYS A 164 -29.84 0.84 -12.51
CA LYS A 164 -28.93 1.87 -11.99
C LYS A 164 -28.07 2.45 -13.10
N LYS A 165 -27.75 3.73 -12.97
CA LYS A 165 -26.90 4.49 -13.89
C LYS A 165 -26.25 5.67 -13.18
N ASP A 166 -25.12 6.13 -13.69
CA ASP A 166 -24.55 7.41 -13.28
C ASP A 166 -23.58 7.95 -14.35
N VAL A 167 -23.14 9.19 -14.15
CA VAL A 167 -22.06 9.84 -14.90
C VAL A 167 -20.87 10.02 -13.97
N ILE A 168 -19.67 9.74 -14.48
CA ILE A 168 -18.42 9.94 -13.76
C ILE A 168 -17.41 10.66 -14.64
N SER A 169 -16.60 11.53 -14.05
CA SER A 169 -15.42 12.07 -14.72
C SER A 169 -14.22 11.23 -14.34
N MET A 170 -13.47 10.74 -15.32
CA MET A 170 -12.24 9.96 -15.09
C MET A 170 -11.03 10.60 -15.75
N ASN A 171 -9.87 10.44 -15.12
CA ASN A 171 -8.57 10.68 -15.73
C ASN A 171 -7.90 9.34 -16.05
N LEU A 172 -7.65 9.07 -17.33
CA LEU A 172 -7.03 7.83 -17.82
C LEU A 172 -5.49 7.88 -17.82
N VAL A 173 -4.89 9.07 -17.68
CA VAL A 173 -3.43 9.27 -17.67
C VAL A 173 -2.86 9.24 -16.24
N GLU A 174 -3.70 9.63 -15.30
CA GLU A 174 -3.47 9.49 -13.88
C GLU A 174 -3.88 8.07 -13.48
N VAL A 175 -3.01 7.38 -12.74
CA VAL A 175 -3.38 6.12 -12.09
C VAL A 175 -4.37 6.50 -10.98
N GLU A 176 -5.60 6.79 -11.36
CA GLU A 176 -6.72 6.89 -10.43
C GLU A 176 -7.06 5.46 -10.03
N THR A 177 -6.29 4.94 -9.08
CA THR A 177 -6.82 3.95 -8.15
C THR A 177 -8.08 4.56 -7.57
N SER A 178 -9.26 4.16 -8.05
CA SER A 178 -10.53 4.48 -7.40
C SER A 178 -10.58 3.78 -6.04
N SER A 179 -9.89 4.40 -5.10
CA SER A 179 -10.27 4.50 -3.72
C SER A 179 -9.90 5.93 -3.37
N THR A 180 -10.86 6.84 -3.37
CA THR A 180 -10.71 7.99 -2.49
C THR A 180 -10.51 7.39 -1.11
N LEU A 181 -9.25 7.37 -0.63
CA LEU A 181 -8.90 6.76 0.65
C LEU A 181 -9.91 7.30 1.66
N THR A 182 -10.63 6.40 2.32
CA THR A 182 -11.66 6.81 3.28
C THR A 182 -10.96 7.63 4.37
N ARG A 183 -11.73 8.42 5.13
CA ARG A 183 -11.14 9.12 6.29
C ARG A 183 -10.41 8.15 7.22
N TYR A 184 -10.94 6.94 7.36
CA TYR A 184 -10.30 5.86 8.11
C TYR A 184 -8.95 5.46 7.48
N ASP A 185 -8.92 5.18 6.18
CA ASP A 185 -7.68 4.80 5.47
C ASP A 185 -6.60 5.86 5.60
N LYS A 186 -6.95 7.14 5.39
CA LYS A 186 -6.00 8.25 5.52
C LYS A 186 -5.36 8.31 6.90
N LEU A 187 -6.18 8.14 7.96
CA LEU A 187 -5.70 8.19 9.34
C LEU A 187 -4.84 6.97 9.70
N ILE A 188 -5.24 5.77 9.28
CA ILE A 188 -4.50 4.52 9.60
C ILE A 188 -3.22 4.41 8.77
N ILE A 189 -3.22 4.82 7.50
CA ILE A 189 -2.00 4.89 6.69
C ILE A 189 -1.03 5.92 7.30
N ALA A 190 -1.50 7.09 7.70
CA ALA A 190 -0.66 8.07 8.39
C ALA A 190 -0.11 7.53 9.71
N HIS A 191 -0.95 6.85 10.51
CA HIS A 191 -0.52 6.15 11.72
C HIS A 191 0.59 5.12 11.42
N ALA A 192 0.42 4.29 10.39
CA ALA A 192 1.37 3.25 10.02
C ALA A 192 2.73 3.85 9.60
N ILE A 193 2.73 4.89 8.77
CA ILE A 193 3.96 5.57 8.33
C ILE A 193 4.70 6.20 9.52
N ILE A 194 3.96 6.90 10.40
CA ILE A 194 4.55 7.56 11.56
C ILE A 194 5.09 6.53 12.56
N MET A 195 4.35 5.44 12.83
CA MET A 195 4.81 4.38 13.72
C MET A 195 5.99 3.60 13.15
N PHE A 196 6.04 3.34 11.85
CA PHE A 196 7.22 2.75 11.21
C PHE A 196 8.43 3.69 11.29
N THR A 197 8.23 4.99 11.14
CA THR A 197 9.30 5.98 11.31
C THR A 197 9.82 5.99 12.75
N ALA A 198 8.93 5.95 13.74
CA ALA A 198 9.31 5.95 15.15
C ALA A 198 9.99 4.63 15.56
N TRP A 199 9.31 3.50 15.40
CA TRP A 199 9.76 2.20 15.91
C TRP A 199 10.65 1.43 14.93
N GLY A 200 10.42 1.60 13.63
CA GLY A 200 11.23 0.96 12.59
C GLY A 200 12.54 1.67 12.34
N ILE A 201 12.61 3.01 12.46
CA ILE A 201 13.80 3.80 12.08
C ILE A 201 14.43 4.52 13.28
N ALA A 202 13.68 5.42 13.95
CA ALA A 202 14.25 6.30 14.97
C ALA A 202 14.76 5.53 16.19
N VAL A 203 13.99 4.55 16.70
CA VAL A 203 14.38 3.72 17.85
C VAL A 203 15.61 2.85 17.53
N PRO A 204 15.66 2.06 16.44
CA PRO A 204 16.86 1.34 16.05
C PRO A 204 18.06 2.25 15.85
N GLY A 205 17.89 3.39 15.19
CA GLY A 205 18.96 4.40 15.04
C GLY A 205 19.51 4.89 16.37
N ALA A 206 18.64 5.25 17.31
CA ALA A 206 19.03 5.67 18.66
C ALA A 206 19.76 4.56 19.43
N ILE A 207 19.38 3.30 19.24
CA ILE A 207 20.06 2.14 19.85
C ILE A 207 21.45 1.95 19.25
N PHE A 208 21.57 2.07 17.92
CA PHE A 208 22.84 1.98 17.22
C PHE A 208 23.82 3.06 17.70
N ILE A 209 23.36 4.31 17.84
CA ILE A 209 24.16 5.41 18.41
C ILE A 209 24.57 5.08 19.84
N ALA A 210 23.62 4.69 20.69
CA ALA A 210 23.90 4.40 22.08
C ALA A 210 24.78 3.17 22.30
N ARG A 211 24.88 2.25 21.35
CA ARG A 211 25.69 1.03 21.47
C ARG A 211 27.06 1.16 20.79
N PHE A 212 27.10 1.66 19.56
CA PHE A 212 28.28 1.58 18.70
C PHE A 212 29.00 2.92 18.53
N ALA A 213 28.31 4.06 18.69
CA ALA A 213 28.91 5.37 18.47
C ALA A 213 29.62 5.96 19.71
N ARG A 214 29.68 5.25 20.85
CA ARG A 214 30.29 5.77 22.08
C ARG A 214 31.77 6.12 21.92
N ASN A 215 32.51 5.29 21.19
CA ASN A 215 33.95 5.50 20.98
C ASN A 215 34.21 6.59 19.93
N SER A 216 33.35 6.70 18.92
CA SER A 216 33.48 7.68 17.83
C SER A 216 32.95 9.07 18.21
N LEU A 217 31.93 9.14 19.08
CA LEU A 217 31.24 10.37 19.50
C LEU A 217 31.10 10.44 21.04
N PRO A 218 32.20 10.42 21.80
CA PRO A 218 32.17 10.26 23.26
C PRO A 218 31.40 11.36 24.00
N LYS A 219 31.41 12.59 23.48
CA LYS A 219 30.71 13.74 24.08
C LYS A 219 29.25 13.86 23.64
N SER A 220 28.89 13.30 22.48
CA SER A 220 27.59 13.59 21.83
C SER A 220 26.65 12.40 21.78
N TRP A 221 27.14 11.15 21.90
CA TRP A 221 26.30 9.95 21.75
C TRP A 221 25.08 9.95 22.68
N PHE A 222 25.26 10.43 23.92
CA PHE A 222 24.19 10.45 24.92
C PHE A 222 23.14 11.49 24.54
N HIS A 223 23.57 12.71 24.24
CA HIS A 223 22.67 13.78 23.80
C HIS A 223 21.93 13.40 22.52
N LEU A 224 22.59 12.76 21.55
CA LEU A 224 21.93 12.27 20.34
C LEU A 224 20.90 11.17 20.64
N HIS A 225 21.26 10.16 21.43
CA HIS A 225 20.32 9.11 21.83
C HIS A 225 19.10 9.69 22.56
N TRP A 226 19.34 10.53 23.56
CA TRP A 226 18.29 11.17 24.34
C TRP A 226 17.42 12.10 23.48
N SER A 227 18.02 12.94 22.63
CA SER A 227 17.30 13.86 21.76
C SER A 227 16.43 13.13 20.74
N ILE A 228 16.91 12.04 20.14
CA ILE A 228 16.11 11.22 19.21
C ILE A 228 14.92 10.58 19.95
N GLN A 229 15.11 10.13 21.19
CA GLN A 229 14.02 9.53 21.97
C GLN A 229 12.98 10.58 22.39
N VAL A 230 13.41 11.72 22.93
CA VAL A 230 12.53 12.74 23.50
C VAL A 230 11.91 13.65 22.43
N PHE A 231 12.69 14.16 21.48
CA PHE A 231 12.22 15.19 20.54
C PHE A 231 11.76 14.66 19.19
N LEU A 232 12.10 13.42 18.84
CA LEU A 232 11.63 12.79 17.60
C LEU A 232 10.66 11.64 17.88
N THR A 233 11.10 10.61 18.60
CA THR A 233 10.31 9.38 18.79
C THR A 233 9.04 9.65 19.60
N THR A 234 9.14 10.38 20.71
CA THR A 234 7.99 10.62 21.61
C THR A 234 6.86 11.41 20.93
N PRO A 235 7.11 12.55 20.25
CA PRO A 235 6.06 13.25 19.51
C PRO A 235 5.41 12.40 18.42
N LEU A 236 6.21 11.63 17.66
CA LEU A 236 5.68 10.74 16.63
C LEU A 236 4.73 9.69 17.22
N VAL A 237 5.10 9.05 18.33
CA VAL A 237 4.27 8.04 19.00
C VAL A 237 2.99 8.66 19.57
N ILE A 238 3.05 9.88 20.15
CA ILE A 238 1.86 10.60 20.62
C ILE A 238 0.92 10.92 19.46
N VAL A 239 1.43 11.54 18.39
CA VAL A 239 0.63 11.91 17.21
C VAL A 239 0.00 10.67 16.59
N ALA A 240 0.76 9.59 16.40
CA ALA A 240 0.22 8.36 15.85
C ALA A 240 -0.83 7.72 16.76
N GLY A 241 -0.68 7.77 18.09
CA GLY A 241 -1.71 7.32 19.04
C GLY A 241 -3.00 8.13 18.96
N ILE A 242 -2.90 9.45 18.74
CA ILE A 242 -4.07 10.30 18.50
C ILE A 242 -4.73 9.91 17.16
N LEU A 243 -3.96 9.74 16.08
CA LEU A 243 -4.50 9.33 14.79
C LEU A 243 -5.24 7.98 14.84
N SER A 244 -4.70 6.99 15.55
CA SER A 244 -5.36 5.69 15.70
C SER A 244 -6.66 5.80 16.50
N SER A 245 -6.67 6.54 17.61
CA SER A 245 -7.89 6.76 18.41
C SER A 245 -8.99 7.50 17.63
N LEU A 246 -8.62 8.49 16.80
CA LEU A 246 -9.54 9.19 15.91
C LEU A 246 -10.10 8.27 14.81
N ALA A 247 -9.28 7.36 14.28
CA ALA A 247 -9.69 6.41 13.25
C ALA A 247 -10.72 5.39 13.78
N VAL A 248 -10.51 4.84 14.99
CA VAL A 248 -11.40 3.83 15.59
C VAL A 248 -12.51 4.41 16.48
N LYS A 249 -12.66 5.74 16.50
CA LYS A 249 -13.65 6.49 17.32
C LYS A 249 -13.61 6.11 18.81
N GLY A 250 -12.41 6.00 19.39
CA GLY A 250 -12.23 5.73 20.83
C GLY A 250 -11.12 4.72 21.12
N PHE A 251 -11.11 4.20 22.35
CA PHE A 251 -10.13 3.21 22.81
C PHE A 251 -10.79 1.85 23.01
N ARG A 252 -10.35 0.84 22.24
CA ARG A 252 -10.83 -0.55 22.32
C ARG A 252 -9.64 -1.49 22.32
N LEU A 253 -9.65 -2.46 23.23
CA LEU A 253 -8.62 -3.49 23.38
C LEU A 253 -9.17 -4.87 22.99
N ASP A 254 -9.70 -4.97 21.77
CA ASP A 254 -10.37 -6.16 21.24
C ASP A 254 -9.53 -6.91 20.19
N ASP A 255 -8.29 -6.48 19.93
CA ASP A 255 -7.40 -7.07 18.93
C ASP A 255 -5.94 -7.08 19.42
N PRO A 256 -5.12 -8.11 19.09
CA PRO A 256 -3.72 -8.19 19.51
C PRO A 256 -2.86 -6.98 19.13
N HIS A 257 -3.06 -6.38 17.95
CA HIS A 257 -2.35 -5.17 17.53
C HIS A 257 -2.69 -3.99 18.46
N LYS A 258 -3.96 -3.85 18.87
CA LYS A 258 -4.39 -2.78 19.78
C LYS A 258 -3.82 -2.98 21.19
N ILE A 259 -3.78 -4.22 21.67
CA ILE A 259 -3.22 -4.58 22.99
C ILE A 259 -1.71 -4.33 23.04
N ILE A 260 -0.96 -4.94 22.12
CA ILE A 260 0.50 -4.81 22.08
C ILE A 260 0.90 -3.37 21.75
N GLY A 261 0.18 -2.70 20.85
CA GLY A 261 0.40 -1.28 20.53
C GLY A 261 0.22 -0.37 21.74
N SER A 262 -0.77 -0.64 22.59
CA SER A 262 -0.99 0.12 23.84
C SER A 262 0.12 -0.15 24.86
N ILE A 263 0.58 -1.40 24.97
CA ILE A 263 1.74 -1.77 25.81
C ILE A 263 3.00 -1.03 25.35
N LEU A 264 3.24 -0.95 24.04
CA LEU A 264 4.38 -0.23 23.47
C LEU A 264 4.27 1.29 23.70
N PHE A 265 3.08 1.85 23.55
CA PHE A 265 2.81 3.27 23.79
C PHE A 265 3.16 3.65 25.23
N ILE A 266 2.58 2.95 26.21
CA ILE A 266 2.86 3.19 27.64
C ILE A 266 4.31 2.83 27.97
N GLY A 267 4.81 1.73 27.41
CA GLY A 267 6.16 1.24 27.59
C GLY A 267 7.22 2.26 27.18
N LEU A 268 7.00 3.07 26.14
CA LEU A 268 7.91 4.15 25.78
C LEU A 268 8.10 5.15 26.92
N PHE A 269 7.01 5.62 27.54
CA PHE A 269 7.10 6.59 28.65
C PHE A 269 7.78 5.97 29.88
N ILE A 270 7.46 4.72 30.21
CA ILE A 270 8.15 3.99 31.27
C ILE A 270 9.66 3.90 30.97
N GLN A 271 10.02 3.58 29.73
CA GLN A 271 11.42 3.47 29.30
C GLN A 271 12.16 4.81 29.36
N LEU A 272 11.49 5.93 29.03
CA LEU A 272 12.03 7.29 29.21
C LEU A 272 12.26 7.62 30.69
N THR A 273 11.30 7.30 31.56
CA THR A 273 11.43 7.51 33.01
C THR A 273 12.59 6.69 33.59
N ILE A 274 12.67 5.40 33.25
CA ILE A 274 13.78 4.54 33.69
C ILE A 274 15.10 5.06 33.11
N GLY A 275 15.12 5.55 31.87
CA GLY A 275 16.29 6.17 31.24
C GLY A 275 16.77 7.43 31.98
N ALA A 276 15.84 8.28 32.42
CA ALA A 276 16.14 9.47 33.21
C ALA A 276 16.69 9.11 34.61
N ILE A 277 16.09 8.11 35.27
CA ILE A 277 16.58 7.57 36.55
C ILE A 277 18.00 7.01 36.37
N HIS A 278 18.21 6.20 35.32
CA HIS A 278 19.51 5.64 34.99
C HIS A 278 20.59 6.71 34.78
N HIS A 279 20.25 7.81 34.12
CA HIS A 279 21.18 8.92 33.93
C HIS A 279 21.44 9.70 35.22
N LYS A 280 20.40 10.01 36.00
CA LYS A 280 20.52 10.75 37.26
C LYS A 280 21.34 10.00 38.31
N LEU A 281 21.21 8.66 38.35
CA LEU A 281 21.94 7.78 39.26
C LEU A 281 23.26 7.26 38.65
N PHE A 282 23.74 7.87 37.57
CA PHE A 282 24.98 7.45 36.93
C PHE A 282 26.18 7.82 37.80
N ASP A 283 26.89 6.79 38.27
CA ASP A 283 28.19 6.93 38.93
C ASP A 283 29.30 6.47 37.97
N PRO A 284 30.28 7.33 37.62
CA PRO A 284 31.45 6.94 36.83
C PRO A 284 32.40 5.98 37.55
N ASN A 285 32.41 5.98 38.89
CA ASN A 285 33.29 5.16 39.73
C ASN A 285 32.65 3.83 40.17
N ARG A 286 31.48 3.49 39.61
CA ARG A 286 30.76 2.26 39.98
C ARG A 286 31.59 1.01 39.71
N GLN A 287 31.61 0.11 40.69
CA GLN A 287 32.31 -1.19 40.60
C GLN A 287 31.45 -2.28 39.93
N TYR A 288 30.14 -2.13 39.95
CA TYR A 288 29.19 -3.07 39.33
C TYR A 288 28.09 -2.33 38.56
N VAL A 289 27.39 -3.04 37.66
CA VAL A 289 26.24 -2.49 36.93
C VAL A 289 24.98 -2.59 37.81
N PRO A 290 24.39 -1.47 38.24
CA PRO A 290 23.22 -1.46 39.11
C PRO A 290 21.97 -2.07 38.45
N TRP A 291 21.01 -2.49 39.27
CA TRP A 291 19.80 -3.16 38.78
C TRP A 291 18.91 -2.23 37.93
N TRP A 292 18.84 -0.93 38.22
CA TRP A 292 18.09 0.04 37.40
C TRP A 292 18.69 0.23 36.00
N THR A 293 20.02 0.17 35.88
CA THR A 293 20.70 0.16 34.58
C THR A 293 20.34 -1.08 33.77
N ARG A 294 20.33 -2.25 34.42
CA ARG A 294 19.92 -3.51 33.78
C ARG A 294 18.46 -3.47 33.36
N LEU A 295 17.60 -2.89 34.20
CA LEU A 295 16.18 -2.71 33.92
C LEU A 295 15.98 -1.87 32.65
N HIS A 296 16.66 -0.72 32.52
CA HIS A 296 16.60 0.10 31.31
C HIS A 296 16.98 -0.70 30.05
N TRP A 297 18.05 -1.51 30.12
CA TRP A 297 18.51 -2.28 28.96
C TRP A 297 17.56 -3.41 28.59
N TRP A 298 17.13 -4.22 29.55
CA TRP A 298 16.28 -5.37 29.29
C TRP A 298 14.86 -4.97 28.95
N PHE A 299 14.29 -3.99 29.64
CA PHE A 299 12.98 -3.46 29.29
C PHE A 299 12.97 -2.87 27.89
N GLY A 300 13.98 -2.06 27.53
CA GLY A 300 14.14 -1.54 26.17
C GLY A 300 14.23 -2.64 25.11
N ARG A 301 14.96 -3.73 25.37
CA ARG A 301 15.05 -4.88 24.45
C ARG A 301 13.70 -5.57 24.26
N ILE A 302 12.94 -5.76 25.35
CA ILE A 302 11.61 -6.35 25.29
C ILE A 302 10.69 -5.48 24.42
N LEU A 303 10.70 -4.15 24.61
CA LEU A 303 9.92 -3.24 23.77
C LEU A 303 10.30 -3.31 22.29
N VAL A 304 11.60 -3.39 21.97
CA VAL A 304 12.06 -3.54 20.58
C VAL A 304 11.54 -4.84 19.99
N VAL A 305 11.64 -5.97 20.70
CA VAL A 305 11.12 -7.26 20.22
C VAL A 305 9.61 -7.19 19.99
N LEU A 306 8.85 -6.63 20.94
CA LEU A 306 7.41 -6.44 20.78
C LEU A 306 7.09 -5.55 19.57
N SER A 307 7.86 -4.49 19.32
CA SER A 307 7.67 -3.61 18.17
C SER A 307 7.90 -4.31 16.82
N ILE A 308 8.78 -5.32 16.78
CA ILE A 308 9.01 -6.12 15.57
C ILE A 308 7.77 -6.93 15.21
N PHE A 309 7.08 -7.51 16.21
CA PHE A 309 5.83 -8.24 15.97
C PHE A 309 4.62 -7.33 15.76
N GLN A 310 4.65 -6.13 16.35
CA GLN A 310 3.56 -5.16 16.26
C GLN A 310 3.28 -4.69 14.82
N ILE A 311 4.33 -4.51 14.01
CA ILE A 311 4.20 -3.96 12.65
C ILE A 311 3.47 -4.94 11.71
N PRO A 312 3.86 -6.23 11.61
CA PRO A 312 3.08 -7.23 10.85
C PRO A 312 1.64 -7.40 11.34
N LEU A 313 1.39 -7.33 12.65
CA LEU A 313 0.02 -7.37 13.19
C LEU A 313 -0.82 -6.19 12.66
N GLY A 314 -0.24 -4.99 12.56
CA GLY A 314 -0.92 -3.81 12.02
C GLY A 314 -1.17 -3.90 10.52
N LEU A 315 -0.20 -4.41 9.76
CA LEU A 315 -0.35 -4.67 8.33
C LEU A 315 -1.46 -5.70 8.06
N SER A 316 -1.52 -6.76 8.88
CA SER A 316 -2.56 -7.78 8.80
C SER A 316 -3.93 -7.22 9.16
N LEU A 317 -4.03 -6.41 10.22
CA LEU A 317 -5.28 -5.79 10.65
C LEU A 317 -5.84 -4.83 9.58
N TYR A 318 -4.97 -4.16 8.83
CA TYR A 318 -5.36 -3.30 7.71
C TYR A 318 -5.73 -4.08 6.44
N GLY A 319 -5.36 -5.36 6.32
CA GLY A 319 -5.51 -6.13 5.09
C GLY A 319 -4.50 -5.74 4.00
N ALA A 320 -3.27 -5.39 4.39
CA ALA A 320 -2.23 -4.98 3.46
C ALA A 320 -1.79 -6.13 2.52
N ARG A 321 -1.37 -5.78 1.30
CA ARG A 321 -0.83 -6.74 0.32
C ARG A 321 0.44 -7.41 0.83
N MET A 322 0.69 -8.65 0.41
CA MET A 322 1.84 -9.47 0.84
C MET A 322 3.21 -8.81 0.58
N GLU A 323 3.30 -7.96 -0.45
CA GLU A 323 4.51 -7.19 -0.77
C GLU A 323 5.06 -6.39 0.42
N PHE A 324 4.17 -5.78 1.22
CA PHE A 324 4.58 -4.98 2.38
C PHE A 324 5.20 -5.84 3.49
N PHE A 325 4.72 -7.07 3.65
CA PHE A 325 5.30 -8.02 4.61
C PHE A 325 6.70 -8.45 4.17
N TYR A 326 6.89 -8.80 2.89
CA TYR A 326 8.20 -9.16 2.37
C TYR A 326 9.20 -8.02 2.51
N ALA A 327 8.82 -6.79 2.14
CA ALA A 327 9.65 -5.61 2.31
C ALA A 327 10.05 -5.39 3.77
N TYR A 328 9.10 -5.56 4.70
CA TYR A 328 9.35 -5.44 6.13
C TYR A 328 10.35 -6.50 6.66
N TYR A 329 10.20 -7.77 6.27
CA TYR A 329 11.11 -8.82 6.74
C TYR A 329 12.52 -8.69 6.14
N ILE A 330 12.63 -8.28 4.87
CA ILE A 330 13.92 -7.95 4.25
C ILE A 330 14.59 -6.79 5.03
N TYR A 331 13.83 -5.77 5.39
CA TYR A 331 14.31 -4.66 6.21
C TYR A 331 14.84 -5.13 7.57
N ILE A 332 14.08 -5.96 8.30
CA ILE A 332 14.53 -6.52 9.59
C ILE A 332 15.79 -7.37 9.41
N PHE A 333 15.87 -8.17 8.36
CA PHE A 333 17.06 -8.97 8.06
C PHE A 333 18.31 -8.10 7.85
N ILE A 334 18.18 -6.99 7.11
CA ILE A 334 19.26 -6.02 6.92
C ILE A 334 19.68 -5.40 8.26
N LEU A 335 18.73 -5.00 9.11
CA LEU A 335 19.05 -4.47 10.44
C LEU A 335 19.81 -5.48 11.31
N LEU A 336 19.41 -6.76 11.27
CA LEU A 336 20.08 -7.83 12.02
C LEU A 336 21.51 -8.06 11.52
N ILE A 337 21.73 -8.07 10.20
CA ILE A 337 23.08 -8.15 9.62
C ILE A 337 23.92 -6.96 10.07
N ALA A 338 23.40 -5.74 9.95
CA ALA A 338 24.12 -4.53 10.34
C ALA A 338 24.48 -4.52 11.83
N PHE A 339 23.54 -4.93 12.69
CA PHE A 339 23.76 -5.03 14.13
C PHE A 339 24.83 -6.09 14.46
N SER A 340 24.77 -7.25 13.80
CA SER A 340 25.72 -8.35 14.01
C SER A 340 27.13 -7.95 13.56
N PHE A 341 27.26 -7.40 12.36
CA PHE A 341 28.52 -6.91 11.81
C PHE A 341 29.18 -5.86 12.73
N MET A 342 28.42 -4.85 13.18
CA MET A 342 28.94 -3.83 14.09
C MET A 342 29.28 -4.37 15.48
N SER A 343 28.53 -5.36 15.96
CA SER A 343 28.83 -6.04 17.22
C SER A 343 30.15 -6.82 17.17
N ILE A 344 30.39 -7.56 16.08
CA ILE A 344 31.65 -8.28 15.84
C ILE A 344 32.81 -7.27 15.76
N ARG A 345 32.64 -6.19 15.00
CA ARG A 345 33.67 -5.15 14.89
C ARG A 345 34.02 -4.52 16.24
N LEU A 346 33.02 -4.18 17.05
CA LEU A 346 33.23 -3.60 18.38
C LEU A 346 33.91 -4.60 19.32
N TRP A 347 33.56 -5.88 19.23
CA TRP A 347 34.21 -6.94 20.00
C TRP A 347 35.69 -7.08 19.64
N ASN A 348 36.02 -7.13 18.34
CA ASN A 348 37.41 -7.19 17.86
C ASN A 348 38.24 -5.98 18.32
N GLN A 349 37.68 -4.77 18.25
CA GLN A 349 38.36 -3.54 18.73
C GLN A 349 38.67 -3.60 20.23
N ASN A 350 37.75 -4.11 21.04
CA ASN A 350 37.97 -4.22 22.47
C ASN A 350 39.02 -5.29 22.81
N HIS A 351 39.12 -6.37 22.01
CA HIS A 351 40.15 -7.40 22.16
C HIS A 351 41.54 -6.87 21.84
N SER A 352 41.72 -6.19 20.70
CA SER A 352 43.04 -5.66 20.30
C SER A 352 43.58 -4.62 21.31
N VAL A 353 42.71 -3.78 21.88
CA VAL A 353 43.09 -2.82 22.93
C VAL A 353 43.54 -3.52 24.22
N LYS A 354 42.88 -4.62 24.61
CA LYS A 354 43.29 -5.41 25.78
C LYS A 354 44.64 -6.09 25.57
N GLU A 355 44.90 -6.65 24.40
CA GLU A 355 46.20 -7.24 24.07
C GLU A 355 47.32 -6.19 24.07
N ALA A 356 47.10 -5.03 23.45
CA ALA A 356 48.08 -3.95 23.41
C ALA A 356 48.39 -3.36 24.81
N SER A 357 47.38 -3.26 25.68
CA SER A 357 47.57 -2.79 27.07
C SER A 357 48.22 -3.84 27.97
N GLY A 358 47.93 -5.13 27.77
CA GLY A 358 48.60 -6.24 28.47
C GLY A 358 50.08 -6.33 28.12
N PHE A 359 50.42 -6.20 26.83
CA PHE A 359 51.81 -6.19 26.37
C PHE A 359 52.60 -5.01 26.97
N ARG A 360 52.02 -3.81 27.01
CA ARG A 360 52.66 -2.63 27.59
C ARG A 360 52.93 -2.78 29.10
N ARG A 361 52.07 -3.51 29.82
CA ARG A 361 52.23 -3.74 31.26
C ARG A 361 53.38 -4.72 31.57
N MET A 362 53.55 -5.76 30.74
CA MET A 362 54.70 -6.67 30.85
C MET A 362 56.03 -5.93 30.63
N THR A 363 56.10 -5.04 29.64
CA THR A 363 57.34 -4.28 29.36
C THR A 363 57.72 -3.25 30.42
N THR A 364 56.81 -2.87 31.32
CA THR A 364 57.08 -1.89 32.38
C THR A 364 57.44 -2.54 33.72
N ASP A 365 57.14 -3.82 33.90
CA ASP A 365 57.46 -4.58 35.12
C ASP A 365 58.86 -5.23 35.06
N ASP A 366 59.51 -5.22 33.89
CA ASP A 366 60.85 -5.76 33.63
C ASP A 366 62.00 -4.73 33.70
N ASN A 367 61.73 -3.50 34.19
CA ASN A 367 62.72 -2.43 34.46
C ASN A 367 62.59 -1.94 35.89
#